data_AF-A0A0C2MRY0-F1
#
_entry.id   AF-A0A0C2MRY0-F1
#
_cell.length_a   1.000
_cell.length_b   1.000
_cell.length_c   1.000
_cell.angle_alpha   90.00
_cell.angle_beta   90.00
_cell.angle_gamma   90.00
#
_symmetry.space_group_name_H-M   'P 1'
#
loop_
_entity.id
_entity.type
_entity.pdbx_description
1 polymer ?
#
loop_
_entity_poly.entity_id
_entity_poly.type
_entity_poly.pdbx_seq_one_letter_code
_entity_poly.pdbx_strand_id
1 'polypeptide(L)'
;MKERGVEYPQLRESWWPSDLGCLYDIFEHMEELNSIIQGNGKKYKNMISALDIEFTRRFGDFYELSGEFDILQSIFTSDFEQAPAALQFELIDLQCDITLKEKFESESIEKFYAFSTSQSLSS
;
A
#
# COMPACT_ATOMS: atom_id res chain seq x y z
N MET A 1 51.84 -6.43 -50.16
CA MET A 1 51.87 -6.38 -48.68
C MET A 1 50.90 -7.43 -48.19
N LYS A 2 51.37 -8.46 -47.48
CA LYS A 2 50.56 -9.56 -46.97
C LYS A 2 50.41 -9.33 -45.48
N GLU A 3 49.28 -8.79 -45.06
CA GLU A 3 48.94 -8.69 -43.64
C GLU A 3 48.90 -10.11 -43.08
N ARG A 4 49.91 -10.47 -42.29
CA ARG A 4 49.86 -11.70 -41.50
C ARG A 4 48.90 -11.41 -40.36
N GLY A 5 47.66 -11.86 -40.51
CA GLY A 5 46.71 -11.89 -39.40
C GLY A 5 47.38 -12.57 -38.20
N VAL A 6 47.19 -11.97 -37.02
CA VAL A 6 47.70 -12.54 -35.77
C VAL A 6 47.05 -13.92 -35.62
N GLU A 7 47.86 -14.96 -35.73
CA GLU A 7 47.40 -16.33 -35.51
C GLU A 7 47.25 -16.52 -34.00
N TYR A 8 46.10 -17.06 -33.58
CA TYR A 8 45.79 -17.30 -32.17
C TYR A 8 45.80 -18.82 -31.94
N PRO A 9 46.94 -19.42 -31.55
CA PRO A 9 47.07 -20.87 -31.39
C PRO A 9 46.08 -21.47 -30.39
N GLN A 10 45.63 -20.67 -29.41
CA GLN A 10 44.59 -21.05 -28.44
C GLN A 10 43.22 -21.33 -29.08
N LEU A 11 42.94 -20.76 -30.26
CA LEU A 11 41.74 -21.05 -31.06
C LEU A 11 41.95 -22.29 -31.96
N ARG A 12 43.05 -23.04 -31.78
CA ARG A 12 43.30 -24.31 -32.46
C ARG A 12 42.97 -25.53 -31.59
N GLU A 13 42.70 -25.30 -30.29
CA GLU A 13 42.19 -26.29 -29.36
C GLU A 13 40.83 -26.82 -29.85
N SER A 14 40.56 -28.12 -29.75
CA SER A 14 39.35 -28.72 -30.36
C SER A 14 38.02 -28.28 -29.72
N TRP A 15 38.05 -27.61 -28.57
CA TRP A 15 36.91 -27.45 -27.67
C TRP A 15 36.33 -26.02 -27.60
N TRP A 16 37.08 -24.99 -28.03
CA TRP A 16 36.64 -23.59 -27.93
C TRP A 16 35.35 -23.26 -28.69
N PRO A 17 34.98 -23.90 -29.83
CA PRO A 17 33.70 -23.59 -30.47
C PRO A 17 32.52 -24.06 -29.64
N SER A 18 32.67 -25.19 -28.94
CA SER A 18 31.66 -25.71 -28.03
C SER A 18 31.54 -24.83 -26.79
N ASP A 19 32.66 -24.36 -26.25
CA ASP A 19 32.66 -23.43 -25.12
C ASP A 19 32.03 -22.08 -25.48
N LEU A 20 32.30 -21.55 -26.68
CA LEU A 20 31.64 -20.34 -27.18
C LEU A 20 30.15 -20.55 -27.46
N GLY A 21 29.77 -21.70 -28.00
CA GLY A 21 28.36 -22.06 -28.19
C GLY A 21 27.62 -22.09 -26.85
N CYS A 22 28.21 -22.75 -25.84
CA CYS A 22 27.67 -22.77 -24.48
C CYS A 22 27.56 -21.36 -23.88
N LEU A 23 28.59 -20.51 -24.05
CA LEU A 23 28.56 -19.13 -23.57
C LEU A 23 27.50 -18.28 -24.27
N TYR A 24 27.30 -18.50 -25.57
CA TYR A 24 26.27 -17.83 -26.35
C TYR A 24 24.86 -18.25 -25.88
N ASP A 25 24.63 -19.55 -25.70
CA ASP A 25 23.36 -20.09 -25.19
C ASP A 25 23.06 -19.56 -23.77
N ILE A 26 24.07 -19.49 -22.90
CA ILE A 26 23.95 -18.90 -21.56
C ILE A 26 23.59 -17.41 -21.66
N PHE A 27 24.24 -16.67 -22.57
CA PHE A 27 23.98 -15.25 -22.76
C PHE A 27 22.54 -14.98 -23.24
N GLU A 28 22.09 -15.71 -24.25
CA GLU A 28 20.72 -15.62 -24.77
C GLU A 28 19.68 -15.92 -23.68
N HIS A 29 19.92 -16.97 -22.89
CA HIS A 29 19.05 -17.31 -21.77
C HIS A 29 19.02 -16.22 -20.69
N MET A 30 20.15 -15.57 -20.40
CA MET A 30 20.21 -14.45 -19.45
C MET A 30 19.44 -13.22 -19.94
N GLU A 31 19.51 -12.92 -21.24
CA GLU A 31 18.71 -11.85 -21.83
C GLU A 31 17.21 -12.14 -21.72
N GLU A 32 16.79 -13.38 -22.00
CA GLU A 32 15.41 -13.83 -21.86
C GLU A 32 14.92 -13.68 -20.41
N LEU A 33 15.71 -14.19 -19.44
CA LEU A 33 15.38 -14.08 -18.02
C LEU A 33 15.27 -12.62 -17.57
N ASN A 34 16.20 -11.76 -17.98
CA ASN A 34 16.16 -10.34 -17.66
C ASN A 34 14.91 -9.65 -18.23
N SER A 35 14.53 -9.98 -19.47
CA SER A 35 13.31 -9.48 -20.11
C SER A 35 12.05 -9.89 -19.33
N ILE A 36 11.97 -11.15 -18.89
CA ILE A 36 10.86 -11.66 -18.07
C ILE A 36 10.79 -10.94 -16.73
N ILE A 37 11.91 -10.78 -16.04
CA ILE A 37 11.97 -10.11 -14.73
C ILE A 37 11.49 -8.66 -14.85
N GLN A 38 11.97 -7.92 -15.85
CA GLN A 38 11.56 -6.54 -16.09
C GLN A 38 10.08 -6.44 -16.49
N GLY A 39 9.60 -7.35 -17.35
CA GLY A 39 8.19 -7.43 -17.74
C GLY A 39 7.28 -7.66 -16.54
N ASN A 40 7.65 -8.58 -15.66
CA ASN A 40 6.93 -8.85 -14.42
C ASN A 40 6.98 -7.66 -13.46
N GLY A 41 8.13 -7.01 -13.29
CA GLY A 41 8.25 -5.79 -12.49
C GLY A 41 7.32 -4.68 -12.99
N LYS A 42 7.25 -4.47 -14.31
CA LYS A 42 6.32 -3.52 -14.93
C LYS A 42 4.86 -3.90 -14.71
N LYS A 43 4.52 -5.19 -14.83
CA LYS A 43 3.15 -5.69 -14.56
C LYS A 43 2.71 -5.38 -13.13
N TYR A 44 3.53 -5.71 -12.12
CA TYR A 44 3.19 -5.45 -10.73
C TYR A 44 3.11 -3.95 -10.42
N LYS A 45 4.03 -3.14 -10.96
CA LYS A 45 3.96 -1.68 -10.83
C LYS A 45 2.64 -1.12 -11.36
N ASN A 46 2.20 -1.59 -12.53
CA ASN A 46 0.92 -1.16 -13.12
C ASN A 46 -0.28 -1.63 -12.29
N MET A 47 -0.26 -2.86 -11.77
CA MET A 47 -1.31 -3.37 -10.89
C MET A 47 -1.42 -2.56 -9.59
N ILE A 48 -0.30 -2.25 -8.95
CA ILE A 48 -0.26 -1.43 -7.73
C ILE A 48 -0.79 -0.03 -8.03
N SER A 49 -0.35 0.59 -9.14
CA SER A 49 -0.85 1.91 -9.53
C SER A 49 -2.34 1.91 -9.83
N ALA A 50 -2.88 0.87 -10.48
CA ALA A 50 -4.30 0.75 -10.73
C ALA A 50 -5.10 0.55 -9.44
N LEU A 51 -4.56 -0.25 -8.51
CA LEU A 51 -5.16 -0.45 -7.19
C LEU A 51 -5.19 0.84 -6.38
N ASP A 52 -4.10 1.62 -6.40
CA ASP A 52 -4.00 2.92 -5.74
C ASP A 52 -5.05 3.90 -6.28
N ILE A 53 -5.16 4.01 -7.61
CA ILE A 53 -6.18 4.84 -8.27
C ILE A 53 -7.60 4.42 -7.84
N GLU A 54 -7.91 3.12 -7.87
CA GLU A 54 -9.23 2.64 -7.48
C GLU A 54 -9.49 2.83 -5.98
N PHE A 55 -8.47 2.70 -5.12
CA PHE A 55 -8.59 2.96 -3.69
C PHE A 55 -8.92 4.45 -3.45
N THR A 56 -8.15 5.37 -4.02
CA THR A 56 -8.43 6.80 -3.92
C THR A 56 -9.79 7.16 -4.49
N ARG A 57 -10.22 6.55 -5.60
CA ARG A 57 -11.55 6.79 -6.19
C ARG A 57 -12.68 6.26 -5.31
N ARG A 58 -12.52 5.07 -4.74
CA ARG A 58 -13.54 4.38 -3.93
C ARG A 58 -13.72 5.03 -2.56
N PHE A 59 -12.64 5.55 -1.98
CA PHE A 59 -12.59 6.15 -0.64
C PHE A 59 -12.35 7.67 -0.70
N GLY A 60 -12.64 8.31 -1.85
CA GLY A 60 -12.42 9.75 -2.03
C GLY A 60 -13.25 10.61 -1.08
N ASP A 61 -14.49 10.19 -0.85
CA ASP A 61 -15.44 10.76 0.11
C ASP A 61 -14.97 10.67 1.56
N PHE A 62 -14.23 9.62 1.93
CA PHE A 62 -13.65 9.51 3.29
C PHE A 62 -12.65 10.62 3.61
N TYR A 63 -11.98 11.20 2.58
CA TYR A 63 -11.13 12.36 2.79
C TYR A 63 -11.93 13.63 3.09
N GLU A 64 -13.14 13.75 2.56
CA GLU A 64 -14.04 14.87 2.89
C GLU A 64 -14.56 14.77 4.33
N LEU A 65 -14.70 13.54 4.84
CA LEU A 65 -15.11 13.24 6.21
C LEU A 65 -13.95 13.25 7.22
N SER A 66 -12.72 13.58 6.81
CA SER A 66 -11.54 13.47 7.69
C SER A 66 -11.68 14.31 8.97
N GLY A 67 -12.25 15.51 8.87
CA GLY A 67 -12.49 16.37 10.02
C GLY A 67 -13.52 15.80 11.00
N GLU A 68 -14.50 15.04 10.50
CA GLU A 68 -15.47 14.34 11.36
C GLU A 68 -14.81 13.15 12.06
N PHE A 69 -13.89 12.43 11.38
CA PHE A 69 -13.11 11.37 12.01
C PHE A 69 -12.18 11.89 13.12
N ASP A 70 -11.61 13.09 12.96
CA ASP A 70 -10.79 13.71 14.01
C ASP A 70 -11.63 13.98 15.28
N ILE A 71 -12.88 14.42 15.10
CA ILE A 71 -13.85 14.57 16.20
C ILE A 71 -14.16 13.21 16.82
N LEU A 72 -14.41 12.16 16.02
CA LEU A 72 -14.69 10.81 16.52
C LEU A 72 -13.52 10.20 17.32
N GLN A 73 -12.27 10.51 16.95
CA GLN A 73 -11.10 10.07 17.70
C GLN A 73 -10.95 10.79 19.04
N SER A 74 -11.54 11.98 19.17
CA SER A 74 -11.40 12.84 20.33
C SER A 74 -12.75 13.32 20.87
N ILE A 75 -13.76 12.45 20.83
CA ILE A 75 -15.17 12.77 21.15
C ILE A 75 -15.32 13.56 22.44
N PHE A 76 -14.59 13.19 23.50
CA PHE A 76 -14.71 13.79 24.83
C PHE A 76 -13.80 14.99 25.10
N THR A 77 -12.91 15.33 24.16
CA THR A 77 -11.93 16.41 24.28
C THR A 77 -11.99 17.41 23.12
N SER A 78 -12.74 17.09 22.07
CA SER A 78 -13.03 17.97 20.93
C SER A 78 -13.80 19.22 21.37
N ASP A 79 -13.46 20.35 20.75
CA ASP A 79 -14.20 21.60 20.92
C ASP A 79 -15.51 21.54 20.10
N PHE A 80 -16.65 21.51 20.79
CA PHE A 80 -17.96 21.45 20.14
C PHE A 80 -18.27 22.71 19.32
N GLU A 81 -17.67 23.87 19.65
CA GLU A 81 -17.90 25.09 18.86
C GLU A 81 -17.26 25.01 17.48
N GLN A 82 -16.20 24.20 17.34
CA GLN A 82 -15.48 23.99 16.08
C GLN A 82 -16.01 22.80 15.27
N ALA A 83 -16.89 22.00 15.85
CA ALA A 83 -17.54 20.91 15.15
C ALA A 83 -18.54 21.44 14.10
N PRO A 84 -18.81 20.69 13.01
CA PRO A 84 -19.85 21.02 12.06
C PRO A 84 -21.19 21.27 12.76
N ALA A 85 -21.94 22.30 12.35
CA ALA A 85 -23.20 22.70 12.99
C ALA A 85 -24.21 21.54 13.17
N ALA A 86 -24.22 20.58 12.24
CA ALA A 86 -25.07 19.40 12.30
C ALA A 86 -24.73 18.45 13.46
N LEU A 87 -23.48 18.46 13.94
CA LEU A 87 -22.97 17.57 14.98
C LEU A 87 -22.83 18.24 16.35
N GLN A 88 -22.90 19.57 16.45
CA GLN A 88 -22.62 20.28 17.71
C GLN A 88 -23.54 19.83 18.85
N PHE A 89 -24.84 19.70 18.61
CA PHE A 89 -25.79 19.25 19.65
C PHE A 89 -25.55 17.80 20.06
N GLU A 90 -25.33 16.90 19.10
CA GLU A 90 -25.03 15.49 19.39
C GLU A 90 -23.72 15.36 20.17
N LEU A 91 -22.70 16.15 19.82
CA LEU A 91 -21.42 16.14 20.52
C LEU A 91 -21.57 16.68 21.95
N ILE A 92 -22.35 17.74 22.18
CA ILE A 92 -22.64 18.26 23.52
C ILE A 92 -23.33 17.18 24.36
N ASP A 93 -24.39 16.55 23.85
CA ASP A 93 -25.12 15.51 24.56
C ASP A 93 -24.19 14.34 24.94
N LEU A 94 -23.35 13.92 23.99
CA LEU A 94 -22.39 12.84 24.19
C LEU A 94 -21.31 13.20 25.22
N GLN A 95 -20.78 14.43 25.16
CA GLN A 95 -19.77 14.92 26.11
C GLN A 95 -20.31 15.15 27.52
N CYS A 96 -21.61 15.43 27.65
CA CYS A 96 -22.27 15.57 28.94
C CYS A 96 -22.54 14.24 29.65
N ASP A 97 -22.44 13.10 28.96
CA ASP A 97 -22.57 11.78 29.57
C ASP A 97 -21.28 11.35 30.28
N ILE A 98 -21.24 11.61 31.58
CA ILE A 98 -20.10 11.28 32.46
C ILE A 98 -19.85 9.77 32.49
N THR A 99 -20.91 8.95 32.49
CA THR A 99 -20.77 7.49 32.53
C THR A 99 -20.15 6.96 31.24
N LEU A 100 -20.57 7.52 30.10
CA LEU A 100 -19.99 7.16 28.81
C LEU A 100 -18.54 7.63 28.70
N LYS A 101 -18.22 8.81 29.22
CA LYS A 101 -16.84 9.33 29.29
C LYS A 101 -15.92 8.45 30.12
N GLU A 102 -16.34 8.08 31.33
CA GLU A 102 -15.59 7.18 32.20
C GLU A 102 -15.34 5.82 31.52
N LYS A 103 -16.33 5.35 30.76
CA LYS A 103 -16.20 4.10 29.99
C LYS A 103 -15.20 4.22 28.83
N PHE A 104 -15.23 5.34 28.11
CA PHE A 104 -14.26 5.63 27.05
C PHE A 104 -12.83 5.69 27.59
N GLU A 105 -12.63 6.26 28.78
CA GLU A 105 -11.30 6.38 29.42
C GLU A 105 -10.81 5.07 30.05
N SER A 106 -11.72 4.16 30.45
CA SER A 106 -11.38 2.93 31.16
C SER A 106 -11.30 1.67 30.28
N GLU A 107 -11.93 1.67 29.10
CA GLU A 107 -11.93 0.54 28.17
C GLU A 107 -11.10 0.81 26.91
N SER A 108 -10.74 -0.27 26.20
CA SER A 108 -10.16 -0.12 24.86
C SER A 108 -11.21 0.36 23.88
N ILE A 109 -10.79 1.10 22.86
CA ILE A 109 -11.69 1.74 21.89
C ILE A 109 -12.58 0.73 21.16
N GLU A 110 -12.09 -0.50 20.92
CA GLU A 110 -12.86 -1.57 20.30
C GLU A 110 -14.01 -2.05 21.19
N LYS A 111 -13.77 -2.17 22.51
CA LYS A 111 -14.79 -2.57 23.48
C LYS A 111 -15.84 -1.47 23.67
N PHE A 112 -15.37 -0.22 23.75
CA PHE A 112 -16.23 0.95 23.83
C PHE A 112 -17.21 0.99 22.64
N TYR A 113 -16.69 0.92 21.41
CA TYR A 113 -17.55 0.97 20.23
C TYR A 113 -18.45 -0.26 20.09
N ALA A 114 -18.00 -1.47 20.43
CA ALA A 114 -18.85 -2.67 20.44
C ALA A 114 -20.05 -2.54 21.40
N PHE A 115 -19.85 -1.88 22.54
CA PHE A 115 -20.92 -1.58 23.50
C PHE A 115 -21.92 -0.54 22.97
N SER A 116 -21.44 0.53 22.35
CA SER A 116 -22.30 1.58 21.78
C SER A 116 -23.26 1.03 20.71
N THR A 117 -22.78 0.14 19.83
CA THR A 117 -23.60 -0.51 18.80
C THR A 117 -24.69 -1.39 19.42
N SER A 118 -24.41 -2.02 20.56
CA SER A 118 -25.33 -2.90 21.28
C SER A 118 -26.49 -2.15 21.96
N GLN A 119 -26.28 -0.89 22.37
CA GLN A 119 -27.35 -0.06 22.94
C GLN A 119 -28.32 0.48 21.88
N SER A 120 -27.83 0.82 20.67
CA SER A 120 -28.69 1.36 19.59
C SER A 120 -29.74 0.37 19.06
N LEU A 121 -29.51 -0.94 19.21
CA LEU A 121 -30.42 -2.01 18.79
C LEU A 121 -31.50 -2.34 19.83
N SER A 122 -31.42 -1.71 21.02
CA SER A 122 -32.32 -1.95 22.16
C SER A 122 -33.40 -0.86 22.33
N SER A 123 -33.37 0.20 21.52
CA SER A 123 -34.36 1.30 21.50
C SER A 123 -35.16 1.28 20.21
#